data_AF-A0A947BUB4-F1
#
_entry.id   AF-A0A947BUB4-F1
#
_cell.length_a   1.000
_cell.length_b   1.000
_cell.length_c   1.000
_cell.angle_alpha   90.00
_cell.angle_beta   90.00
_cell.angle_gamma   90.00
#
_symmetry.space_group_name_H-M   'P 1'
#
loop_
_entity.id
_entity.type
_entity.pdbx_description
1 polymer ?
#
loop_
_entity_poly.entity_id
_entity_poly.type
_entity_poly.pdbx_seq_one_letter_code
_entity_poly.pdbx_strand_id
1 'polypeptide(L)'
;MGPEVYFWYAGAQAAICVWSLWLWRAKSAPGSAPLAMITATFAYDNLVLASGHLIGLGEPLEFLTRYRYAFYVINAALFPLAAARIAAAAGLESMLAGPWRNALMLTMLLMFGYGMWFALSDFDLAPSCYEGIVR
;
A
#
# COMPACT_ATOMS: atom_id res chain seq x y z
N MET A 1 1.63 -20.08 -8.21
CA MET A 1 2.09 -19.91 -6.82
C MET A 1 0.94 -20.30 -5.92
N GLY A 2 1.17 -21.11 -4.89
CA GLY A 2 0.08 -21.47 -3.97
C GLY A 2 -0.21 -20.35 -2.95
N PRO A 3 -1.36 -20.43 -2.27
CA PRO A 3 -1.82 -19.43 -1.30
C PRO A 3 -0.84 -19.20 -0.13
N GLU A 4 -0.01 -20.19 0.19
CA GLU A 4 1.03 -20.13 1.22
C GLU A 4 2.03 -18.99 1.00
N VAL A 5 2.32 -18.65 -0.26
CA VAL A 5 3.27 -17.57 -0.60
C VAL A 5 2.74 -16.22 -0.12
N TYR A 6 1.43 -15.98 -0.26
CA TYR A 6 0.80 -14.75 0.22
C TYR A 6 0.78 -14.66 1.75
N PHE A 7 0.63 -15.77 2.46
CA PHE A 7 0.76 -15.78 3.93
C PHE A 7 2.18 -15.39 4.37
N TRP A 8 3.22 -15.87 3.70
CA TRP A 8 4.59 -15.47 3.99
C TRP A 8 4.84 -14.00 3.70
N TYR A 9 4.35 -13.49 2.57
CA TYR A 9 4.42 -12.06 2.27
C TYR A 9 3.68 -11.22 3.30
N ALA A 10 2.47 -11.62 3.70
CA ALA A 10 1.71 -10.94 4.75
C ALA A 10 2.48 -10.89 6.08
N GLY A 11 3.05 -12.02 6.51
CA GLY A 11 3.86 -12.10 7.72
C GLY A 11 5.09 -11.20 7.67
N ALA A 12 5.82 -11.20 6.55
CA ALA A 12 6.98 -10.34 6.36
C ALA A 12 6.59 -8.84 6.40
N GLN A 13 5.52 -8.46 5.71
CA GLN A 13 5.02 -7.08 5.73
C GLN A 13 4.53 -6.65 7.11
N ALA A 14 3.88 -7.54 7.86
CA ALA A 14 3.48 -7.29 9.25
C ALA A 14 4.69 -7.07 10.16
N ALA A 15 5.76 -7.87 10.01
CA ALA A 15 7.00 -7.67 10.76
C ALA A 15 7.65 -6.32 10.44
N ILE A 16 7.70 -5.92 9.16
CA ILE A 16 8.21 -4.60 8.74
C ILE A 16 7.33 -3.47 9.29
N CYS A 17 6.00 -3.66 9.32
CA CYS A 17 5.07 -2.70 9.92
C CYS A 17 5.36 -2.50 11.40
N VAL A 18 5.46 -3.59 12.17
CA VAL A 18 5.80 -3.53 13.61
C VAL A 18 7.13 -2.84 13.83
N TRP A 19 8.15 -3.17 13.03
CA TRP A 19 9.45 -2.53 13.10
C TRP A 19 9.38 -1.03 12.76
N SER A 20 8.62 -0.65 11.74
CA SER A 20 8.41 0.75 11.34
C SER A 20 7.68 1.55 12.43
N LEU A 21 6.67 0.96 13.07
CA LEU A 21 5.97 1.56 14.23
C LEU A 21 6.91 1.72 15.42
N TRP A 22 7.76 0.73 15.68
CA TRP A 22 8.77 0.82 16.72
C TRP A 22 9.78 1.95 16.43
N LEU A 23 10.30 2.04 15.20
CA LEU A 23 11.20 3.12 14.79
C LEU A 23 10.55 4.50 14.92
N TRP A 24 9.27 4.61 14.53
CA TRP A 24 8.52 5.84 14.69
C TRP A 24 8.40 6.23 16.15
N ARG A 25 8.03 5.30 17.03
CA ARG A 25 7.81 5.57 18.45
C ARG A 25 9.10 5.79 19.24
N ALA A 26 10.16 5.03 18.93
CA ALA A 26 11.40 5.02 19.72
C ALA A 26 12.42 6.07 19.24
N LYS A 27 12.44 6.38 17.95
CA LYS A 27 13.48 7.23 17.33
C LYS A 27 12.91 8.36 16.48
N SER A 28 11.59 8.45 16.31
CA SER A 28 10.95 9.42 15.41
C SER A 28 11.57 9.42 14.01
N ALA A 29 11.97 8.23 13.53
CA ALA A 29 12.71 8.10 12.28
C ALA A 29 11.92 8.70 11.10
N PRO A 30 12.49 9.61 10.30
CA PRO A 30 11.77 10.22 9.19
C PRO A 30 11.23 9.18 8.20
N GLY A 31 9.96 9.32 7.81
CA GLY A 31 9.29 8.40 6.89
C GLY A 31 8.84 7.06 7.50
N SER A 32 9.16 6.76 8.76
CA SER A 32 8.75 5.51 9.42
C SER A 32 7.23 5.38 9.60
N ALA A 33 6.53 6.47 9.94
CA ALA A 33 5.07 6.46 10.06
C ALA A 33 4.34 6.14 8.74
N PRO A 34 4.60 6.84 7.60
CA PRO A 34 3.98 6.46 6.33
C PRO A 34 4.44 5.07 5.87
N LEU A 35 5.68 4.64 6.16
CA LEU A 35 6.15 3.29 5.86
C LEU A 35 5.36 2.21 6.64
N ALA A 36 5.04 2.46 7.91
CA ALA A 36 4.18 1.57 8.70
C ALA A 36 2.78 1.42 8.08
N MET A 37 2.19 2.52 7.60
CA MET A 37 0.89 2.46 6.91
C MET A 37 0.98 1.71 5.59
N ILE A 38 2.03 1.92 4.79
CA ILE A 38 2.24 1.21 3.52
C ILE A 38 2.36 -0.30 3.75
N THR A 39 3.16 -0.70 4.73
CA THR A 39 3.43 -2.12 5.05
C THR A 39 2.22 -2.79 5.70
N ALA A 40 1.42 -2.05 6.50
CA ALA A 40 0.13 -2.52 6.99
C ALA A 40 -0.85 -2.81 5.83
N THR A 41 -0.95 -1.91 4.87
CA THR A 41 -1.77 -2.11 3.65
C THR A 41 -1.31 -3.34 2.87
N PHE A 42 0.00 -3.52 2.67
CA PHE A 42 0.50 -4.70 1.97
C PHE A 42 0.28 -5.99 2.75
N ALA A 43 0.37 -5.97 4.08
CA ALA A 43 0.02 -7.11 4.91
C ALA A 43 -1.47 -7.47 4.74
N TYR A 44 -2.36 -6.48 4.80
CA TYR A 44 -3.79 -6.67 4.54
C TYR A 44 -4.06 -7.22 3.14
N ASP A 45 -3.44 -6.64 2.12
CA ASP A 45 -3.60 -7.05 0.72
C ASP A 45 -3.27 -8.54 0.51
N ASN A 46 -2.11 -8.96 1.04
CA ASN A 46 -1.66 -10.33 0.96
C ASN A 46 -2.54 -11.28 1.79
N LEU A 47 -3.08 -10.83 2.93
CA LEU A 47 -4.05 -11.62 3.71
C LEU A 47 -5.35 -11.82 2.93
N VAL A 48 -5.87 -10.78 2.27
CA VAL A 48 -7.08 -10.92 1.45
C VAL A 48 -6.84 -11.89 0.30
N LEU A 49 -5.70 -11.78 -0.40
CA LEU A 49 -5.33 -12.73 -1.46
C LEU A 49 -5.21 -14.17 -0.94
N ALA A 50 -4.54 -14.37 0.20
CA ALA A 50 -4.40 -15.68 0.82
C ALA A 50 -5.76 -16.27 1.25
N SER A 51 -6.62 -15.43 1.84
CA SER A 51 -7.96 -15.81 2.30
C SER A 51 -8.97 -15.99 1.16
N GLY A 52 -8.73 -15.39 -0.02
CA GLY A 52 -9.63 -15.47 -1.17
C GLY A 52 -9.87 -16.91 -1.62
N HIS A 53 -8.87 -17.77 -1.45
CA HIS A 53 -9.00 -19.22 -1.67
C HIS A 53 -9.96 -19.91 -0.68
N LEU A 54 -10.05 -19.41 0.55
CA LEU A 54 -10.87 -20.00 1.62
C LEU A 54 -12.32 -19.51 1.59
N ILE A 55 -12.53 -18.22 1.30
CA ILE A 55 -13.86 -17.60 1.33
C ILE A 55 -14.59 -17.67 -0.02
N GLY A 56 -13.86 -17.94 -1.12
CA GLY A 56 -14.42 -18.05 -2.46
C GLY A 56 -14.95 -16.73 -3.03
N LEU A 57 -15.50 -16.81 -4.24
CA LEU A 57 -16.22 -15.72 -4.89
C LEU A 57 -17.50 -15.37 -4.11
N GLY A 58 -17.69 -14.11 -3.76
CA GLY A 58 -18.91 -13.63 -3.11
C GLY A 58 -18.79 -12.26 -2.44
N GLU A 59 -19.89 -11.82 -1.84
CA GLU A 59 -20.02 -10.53 -1.14
C GLU A 59 -18.90 -10.25 -0.12
N PRO A 60 -18.43 -11.23 0.70
CA PRO A 60 -17.34 -10.97 1.64
C PRO A 60 -16.02 -10.60 0.97
N LEU A 61 -15.64 -11.28 -0.11
CA LEU A 61 -14.39 -11.00 -0.82
C LEU A 61 -14.51 -9.70 -1.63
N GLU A 62 -15.70 -9.40 -2.16
CA GLU A 62 -15.96 -8.11 -2.80
C GLU A 62 -15.79 -6.94 -1.81
N PHE A 63 -16.37 -7.07 -0.63
CA PHE A 63 -16.23 -6.07 0.44
C PHE A 63 -14.77 -5.87 0.82
N LEU A 64 -14.02 -6.95 1.09
CA LEU A 64 -12.60 -6.87 1.43
C LEU A 64 -11.77 -6.23 0.31
N THR A 65 -12.12 -6.52 -0.95
CA THR A 65 -11.42 -5.98 -2.12
C THR A 65 -11.63 -4.49 -2.27
N ARG A 66 -12.81 -3.94 -1.96
CA ARG A 66 -13.05 -2.48 -1.93
C ARG A 66 -12.08 -1.75 -1.02
N TYR A 67 -11.80 -2.29 0.17
CA TYR A 67 -10.78 -1.71 1.06
C TYR A 67 -9.36 -1.81 0.51
N ARG A 68 -9.02 -2.89 -0.21
CA ARG A 68 -7.70 -3.02 -0.86
C ARG A 68 -7.46 -1.84 -1.80
N TYR A 69 -8.42 -1.54 -2.66
CA TYR A 69 -8.33 -0.40 -3.58
C TYR A 69 -8.22 0.92 -2.84
N ALA A 70 -9.06 1.16 -1.83
CA ALA A 70 -8.97 2.37 -1.02
C ALA A 70 -7.56 2.55 -0.41
N PHE A 71 -6.98 1.47 0.12
CA PHE A 71 -5.64 1.51 0.66
C PHE A 71 -4.55 1.68 -0.40
N TYR A 72 -4.69 1.13 -1.61
CA TYR A 72 -3.75 1.36 -2.71
C TYR A 72 -3.70 2.84 -3.12
N VAL A 73 -4.87 3.48 -3.20
CA VAL A 73 -4.98 4.91 -3.51
C VAL A 73 -4.26 5.75 -2.46
N ILE A 74 -4.46 5.42 -1.18
CA ILE A 74 -3.75 6.08 -0.07
C ILE A 74 -2.23 5.81 -0.15
N ASN A 75 -1.82 4.56 -0.38
CA ASN A 75 -0.41 4.17 -0.48
C ASN A 75 0.32 4.86 -1.63
N ALA A 76 -0.35 5.08 -2.76
CA ALA A 76 0.22 5.80 -3.90
C ALA A 76 0.68 7.22 -3.51
N ALA A 77 -0.01 7.86 -2.57
CA ALA A 77 0.40 9.14 -2.01
C ALA A 77 1.47 8.98 -0.91
N LEU A 78 1.33 7.99 -0.02
CA LEU A 78 2.24 7.82 1.11
C LEU A 78 3.66 7.37 0.71
N PHE A 79 3.79 6.56 -0.35
CA PHE A 79 5.07 6.02 -0.77
C PHE A 79 6.08 7.11 -1.18
N PRO A 80 5.77 8.04 -2.10
CA PRO A 80 6.65 9.16 -2.42
C PRO A 80 6.93 10.05 -1.21
N LEU A 81 5.94 10.25 -0.32
CA LEU A 81 6.14 11.01 0.92
C LEU A 81 7.15 10.32 1.86
N ALA A 82 7.05 9.01 2.06
CA ALA A 82 7.98 8.23 2.86
C ALA A 82 9.39 8.32 2.28
N ALA A 83 9.52 8.07 0.97
CA ALA A 83 10.80 8.14 0.25
C ALA A 83 11.45 9.53 0.38
N ALA A 84 10.67 10.60 0.20
CA ALA A 84 11.20 11.95 0.25
C ALA A 84 11.65 12.34 1.67
N ARG A 85 10.94 11.90 2.72
CA ARG A 85 11.34 12.10 4.13
C ARG A 85 12.62 11.35 4.47
N ILE A 86 12.77 10.12 3.98
CA ILE A 86 13.99 9.32 4.15
C ILE A 86 15.16 9.98 3.41
N ALA A 87 14.97 10.41 2.16
CA ALA A 87 15.99 11.08 1.36
C ALA A 87 16.47 12.39 2.00
N ALA A 88 15.55 13.21 2.51
CA ALA A 88 15.91 14.43 3.23
C ALA A 88 16.72 14.16 4.50
N ALA A 89 16.36 13.12 5.26
CA ALA A 89 17.13 12.69 6.42
C ALA A 89 18.54 12.18 6.07
N ALA A 90 18.74 11.72 4.84
CA ALA A 90 20.04 11.34 4.29
C ALA A 90 20.84 12.52 3.69
N GLY A 91 20.38 13.76 3.86
CA GLY A 91 21.06 14.97 3.36
C GLY A 91 20.68 15.37 1.93
N LEU A 92 19.69 14.72 1.30
CA LEU A 92 19.19 15.07 -0.04
C LEU A 92 18.02 16.07 0.04
N GLU A 93 18.16 17.12 0.83
CA GLU A 93 17.10 18.10 1.11
C GLU A 93 16.61 18.83 -0.16
N SER A 94 17.47 18.93 -1.18
CA SER A 94 17.14 19.50 -2.49
C SER A 94 15.99 18.76 -3.20
N MET A 95 15.76 17.48 -2.88
CA MET A 95 14.63 16.69 -3.40
C MET A 95 13.27 17.13 -2.83
N LEU A 96 13.27 17.82 -1.69
CA LEU A 96 12.08 18.42 -1.07
C LEU A 96 11.98 19.93 -1.29
N ALA A 97 12.92 20.53 -2.03
CA ALA A 97 12.98 21.96 -2.27
C ALA A 97 12.48 22.33 -3.68
N GLY A 98 11.94 23.55 -3.79
CA GLY A 98 11.62 24.18 -5.08
C GLY A 98 10.63 23.39 -5.96
N PRO A 99 10.88 23.26 -7.28
CA PRO A 99 9.92 22.70 -8.23
C PRO A 99 9.65 21.20 -8.01
N TRP A 100 10.61 20.45 -7.45
CA TRP A 100 10.49 19.01 -7.21
C TRP A 100 9.42 18.66 -6.19
N ARG A 101 9.30 19.46 -5.12
CA ARG A 101 8.21 19.32 -4.14
C ARG A 101 6.84 19.48 -4.80
N ASN A 102 6.70 20.49 -5.65
CA ASN A 102 5.43 20.76 -6.32
C ASN A 102 5.10 19.67 -7.34
N ALA A 103 6.10 19.17 -8.07
CA ALA A 103 5.95 18.01 -8.95
C ALA A 103 5.52 16.76 -8.17
N LEU A 104 6.16 16.46 -7.03
CA LEU A 104 5.79 15.34 -6.16
C LEU A 104 4.34 15.45 -5.68
N MET A 105 3.94 16.62 -5.18
CA MET A 105 2.57 16.86 -4.72
C MET A 105 1.55 16.74 -5.86
N LEU A 106 1.87 17.27 -7.05
CA LEU A 106 1.01 17.15 -8.22
C LEU A 106 0.86 15.68 -8.64
N THR A 107 1.96 14.92 -8.69
CA THR A 107 1.92 13.49 -8.98
C THR A 107 1.08 12.74 -7.96
N MET A 108 1.24 13.02 -6.66
CA MET A 108 0.42 12.41 -5.60
C MET A 108 -1.07 12.72 -5.78
N LEU A 109 -1.43 13.97 -6.10
CA LEU A 109 -2.82 14.38 -6.34
C LEU A 109 -3.39 13.71 -7.59
N LEU A 110 -2.61 13.61 -8.67
CA LEU A 110 -3.04 12.95 -9.91
C LEU A 110 -3.23 11.44 -9.71
N MET A 111 -2.31 10.78 -9.01
CA MET A 111 -2.42 9.35 -8.70
C MET A 111 -3.62 9.07 -7.78
N PHE A 112 -3.82 9.91 -6.76
CA PHE A 112 -4.97 9.79 -5.87
C PHE A 112 -6.30 10.02 -6.63
N GLY A 113 -6.37 11.08 -7.43
CA GLY A 113 -7.55 11.43 -8.22
C GLY A 113 -7.88 10.36 -9.25
N TYR A 114 -6.88 9.84 -9.97
CA TYR A 114 -7.06 8.76 -10.93
C TYR A 114 -7.53 7.47 -10.24
N GLY A 115 -6.92 7.11 -9.10
CA GLY A 115 -7.30 5.94 -8.33
C GLY A 115 -8.72 6.03 -7.76
N MET A 116 -9.13 7.20 -7.26
CA MET A 116 -10.50 7.45 -6.81
C MET A 116 -11.51 7.40 -7.96
N TRP A 117 -11.19 8.01 -9.11
CA TRP A 117 -12.03 7.94 -10.30
C TRP A 117 -12.24 6.49 -10.73
N PHE A 118 -11.17 5.71 -10.86
CA PHE A 118 -11.25 4.30 -11.24
C PHE A 118 -12.08 3.49 -10.23
N ALA A 119 -11.87 3.69 -8.93
CA ALA A 119 -12.62 3.00 -7.89
C ALA A 119 -14.13 3.36 -7.86
N LEU A 120 -14.52 4.53 -8.36
CA LEU A 120 -15.91 5.00 -8.38
C LEU A 120 -16.63 4.70 -9.71
N SER A 121 -15.91 4.66 -10.82
CA SER A 121 -16.49 4.57 -12.16
C SER A 121 -16.54 3.16 -12.74
N ASP A 122 -15.60 2.29 -12.38
CA ASP A 122 -15.39 1.01 -13.07
C ASP A 122 -14.86 -0.05 -12.10
N PHE A 123 -15.57 -0.22 -10.97
CA PHE A 123 -15.19 -1.21 -9.95
C PHE A 123 -15.51 -2.63 -10.42
N ASP A 124 -14.75 -3.13 -11.37
CA ASP A 124 -14.69 -4.55 -11.69
C ASP A 124 -13.69 -5.22 -10.74
N LEU A 125 -14.13 -6.30 -10.09
CA LEU A 125 -13.27 -7.11 -9.24
C LEU A 125 -12.06 -7.58 -10.05
N ALA A 126 -10.87 -7.04 -9.77
CA ALA A 126 -9.70 -7.43 -10.53
C ALA A 126 -9.48 -8.95 -10.47
N PRO A 127 -9.15 -9.57 -11.62
CA PRO A 127 -8.95 -11.01 -11.73
C PRO A 127 -7.83 -11.54 -10.82
N SER A 128 -6.96 -10.69 -10.25
CA SER A 128 -5.94 -11.12 -9.28
C SER A 128 -6.50 -11.73 -8.00
N CYS A 129 -7.79 -11.53 -7.69
CA CYS A 129 -8.48 -12.18 -6.58
C CYS A 129 -8.97 -13.60 -6.92
N TYR A 130 -9.00 -13.98 -8.21
CA TYR A 130 -9.75 -15.15 -8.70
C TYR A 130 -9.03 -15.97 -9.79
N GLU A 131 -8.40 -15.33 -10.78
CA GLU A 131 -7.72 -15.95 -11.93
C GLU A 131 -6.27 -16.37 -11.64
N GLY A 132 -5.83 -16.33 -10.39
CA GLY A 132 -4.49 -16.77 -9.95
C GLY A 132 -4.44 -18.19 -9.39
N ILE A 133 -5.59 -18.84 -9.15
CA ILE A 133 -5.63 -20.25 -8.74
C ILE A 133 -5.62 -21.11 -10.01
N VAL A 134 -4.41 -21.37 -10.50
CA VAL A 134 -3.98 -22.64 -11.09
C VAL A 134 -5.05 -23.39 -11.92
N ARG A 135 -4.97 -23.27 -13.24
CA ARG A 135 -5.06 -24.48 -14.06
C ARG A 135 -3.74 -25.22 -13.99
#